data_AF-A0A352NKW9-F1
#
_entry.id   AF-A0A352NKW9-F1
#
_cell.length_a   1.000
_cell.length_b   1.000
_cell.length_c   1.000
_cell.angle_alpha   90.00
_cell.angle_beta   90.00
_cell.angle_gamma   90.00
#
_symmetry.space_group_name_H-M   'P 1'
#
loop_
_entity.id
_entity.type
_entity.pdbx_description
1 polymer ?
#
loop_
_entity_poly.entity_id
_entity_poly.type
_entity_poly.pdbx_seq_one_letter_code
_entity_poly.pdbx_strand_id
1 'polypeptide(L)'
;MYDIRLLLGLVSLFADMTYEGSRSITGQYLALLGASATVVGFVSGFGELVGYGLRLVSGYFSDRTQKYWTITIMGYALNLFIVPLLALAGRWEIAAILIVGERMGKAIRTPARDAMLSHATQSIGRGWGFGFHEAMDQIGAVTGPLIVAAILYFKGNYQTGFGILLIPALFALGILLTARILYPRPRDLEVNNPKIQTKGLHQAFWLYLAAVGMVAAGYADFPLIAYHFKRVALAPDTWIP
;
A
#
# COMPACT_ATOMS: atom_id res chain seq x y z
N MET A 1 -19.74 -21.64 -3.71
CA MET A 1 -19.19 -21.42 -2.36
C MET A 1 -17.92 -20.61 -2.53
N TYR A 2 -17.99 -19.29 -2.31
CA TYR A 2 -16.79 -18.44 -2.40
C TYR A 2 -15.88 -18.72 -1.22
N ASP A 3 -14.58 -18.52 -1.37
CA ASP A 3 -13.59 -18.68 -0.30
C ASP A 3 -13.11 -17.29 0.11
N ILE A 4 -13.29 -16.92 1.39
CA ILE A 4 -12.83 -15.63 1.93
C ILE A 4 -11.34 -15.39 1.65
N ARG A 5 -10.51 -16.44 1.64
CA ARG A 5 -9.08 -16.35 1.36
C ARG A 5 -8.81 -15.89 -0.06
N LEU A 6 -9.55 -16.44 -1.03
CA LEU A 6 -9.49 -16.03 -2.43
C LEU A 6 -9.95 -14.58 -2.58
N LEU A 7 -11.04 -14.20 -1.90
CA LEU A 7 -11.54 -12.83 -1.96
C LEU A 7 -10.52 -11.83 -1.40
N LEU A 8 -9.93 -12.09 -0.23
CA LEU A 8 -8.91 -11.23 0.37
C LEU A 8 -7.63 -11.17 -0.48
N GLY A 9 -7.22 -12.29 -1.08
CA GLY A 9 -6.11 -12.33 -2.03
C GLY A 9 -6.36 -11.49 -3.27
N LEU A 10 -7.54 -11.60 -3.89
CA LEU A 10 -7.94 -10.77 -5.03
C LEU A 10 -8.02 -9.29 -4.67
N VAL A 11 -8.55 -8.95 -3.48
CA VAL A 11 -8.52 -7.57 -2.98
C VAL A 11 -7.07 -7.06 -2.89
N SER A 12 -6.14 -7.86 -2.37
CA SER A 12 -4.72 -7.48 -2.32
C SER A 12 -4.14 -7.27 -3.71
N LEU A 13 -4.36 -8.20 -4.64
CA LEU A 13 -3.86 -8.13 -6.00
C LEU A 13 -4.25 -6.81 -6.67
N PHE A 14 -5.56 -6.50 -6.70
CA PHE A 14 -6.03 -5.29 -7.38
C PHE A 14 -5.66 -4.00 -6.62
N ALA A 15 -5.62 -4.06 -5.29
CA ALA A 15 -5.20 -2.91 -4.51
C ALA A 15 -3.71 -2.60 -4.68
N ASP A 16 -2.85 -3.62 -4.71
CA ASP A 16 -1.41 -3.41 -4.85
C ASP A 16 -1.01 -3.16 -6.32
N MET A 17 -1.79 -3.63 -7.29
CA MET A 17 -1.75 -3.14 -8.68
C MET A 17 -1.99 -1.62 -8.76
N THR A 18 -2.97 -1.11 -8.01
CA THR A 18 -3.25 0.33 -7.92
C THR A 18 -2.12 1.07 -7.20
N TYR A 19 -1.70 0.56 -6.04
CA TYR A 19 -0.70 1.19 -5.17
C TYR A 19 0.68 1.26 -5.81
N GLU A 20 1.21 0.13 -6.29
CA GLU A 20 2.55 0.07 -6.86
C GLU A 20 2.58 0.71 -8.24
N GLY A 21 1.52 0.58 -9.05
CA GLY A 21 1.40 1.34 -10.30
C GLY A 21 1.47 2.85 -10.09
N SER A 22 0.82 3.36 -9.04
CA SER A 22 0.94 4.77 -8.66
C SER A 22 2.36 5.13 -8.25
N ARG A 23 2.98 4.31 -7.39
CA ARG A 23 4.31 4.55 -6.82
C ARG A 23 5.39 4.62 -7.90
N SER A 24 5.25 3.82 -8.94
CA SER A 24 6.23 3.66 -10.00
C SER A 24 6.46 4.94 -10.84
N ILE A 25 5.42 5.76 -11.00
CA ILE A 25 5.48 7.04 -11.72
C ILE A 25 5.45 8.30 -10.84
N THR A 26 5.31 8.16 -9.52
CA THR A 26 5.11 9.29 -8.60
C THR A 26 6.28 10.28 -8.63
N GLY A 27 7.52 9.79 -8.67
CA GLY A 27 8.71 10.65 -8.67
C GLY A 27 8.83 11.52 -9.92
N GLN A 28 8.63 10.90 -11.09
CA GLN A 28 8.63 11.56 -12.39
C GLN A 28 7.47 12.55 -12.50
N TYR A 29 6.30 12.20 -11.96
CA TYR A 29 5.12 13.07 -11.97
C TYR A 29 5.33 14.33 -11.11
N LEU A 30 5.88 14.18 -9.91
CA LEU A 30 6.23 15.34 -9.08
C LEU A 30 7.27 16.24 -9.78
N ALA A 31 8.24 15.64 -10.49
CA ALA A 31 9.20 16.40 -11.31
C ALA A 31 8.49 17.24 -12.38
N LEU A 32 7.56 16.63 -13.11
CA LEU A 32 6.77 17.30 -14.15
C LEU A 32 5.96 18.47 -13.58
N LEU A 33 5.45 18.33 -12.36
CA LEU A 33 4.70 19.37 -11.66
C LEU A 33 5.59 20.46 -11.02
N GLY A 34 6.92 20.40 -11.21
CA GLY A 34 7.86 21.41 -10.76
C GLY A 34 8.46 21.17 -9.38
N ALA A 35 8.29 19.99 -8.79
CA ALA A 35 8.94 19.65 -7.51
C ALA A 35 10.46 19.58 -7.67
N SER A 36 11.19 20.02 -6.64
CA SER A 36 12.63 19.81 -6.55
C SER A 36 12.93 18.38 -6.07
N ALA A 37 14.16 17.90 -6.29
CA ALA A 37 14.63 16.61 -5.77
C ALA A 37 14.43 16.50 -4.24
N THR A 38 14.72 17.60 -3.51
CA THR A 38 14.53 17.67 -2.06
C THR A 38 13.07 17.48 -1.67
N VAL A 39 12.14 18.10 -2.41
CA VAL A 39 10.70 17.92 -2.19
C VAL A 39 10.28 16.49 -2.45
N VAL A 40 10.70 15.88 -3.56
CA VAL A 40 10.37 14.48 -3.88
C VAL A 40 10.89 13.52 -2.81
N GLY A 41 12.14 13.70 -2.38
CA GLY A 41 12.73 12.90 -1.31
C GLY A 41 11.99 13.07 0.01
N PHE A 42 11.66 14.31 0.39
CA PHE A 42 10.91 14.59 1.61
C PHE A 42 9.51 14.01 1.59
N VAL A 43 8.74 14.20 0.50
CA VAL A 43 7.37 13.67 0.38
C VAL A 43 7.37 12.15 0.44
N SER A 44 8.33 11.50 -0.22
CA SER A 44 8.45 10.04 -0.21
C SER A 44 8.80 9.51 1.18
N GLY A 45 9.85 10.05 1.80
CA GLY A 45 10.30 9.60 3.12
C GLY A 45 9.30 9.95 4.23
N PHE A 46 8.69 11.13 4.18
CA PHE A 46 7.63 11.51 5.12
C PHE A 46 6.38 10.65 4.94
N GLY A 47 6.01 10.33 3.70
CA GLY A 47 4.93 9.40 3.40
C GLY A 47 5.17 8.01 3.99
N GLU A 48 6.39 7.49 3.89
CA GLU A 48 6.78 6.22 4.52
C GLU A 48 6.75 6.30 6.05
N LEU A 49 7.28 7.38 6.64
CA LEU A 49 7.24 7.60 8.09
C LEU A 49 5.79 7.59 8.61
N VAL A 50 4.90 8.33 7.94
CA VAL A 50 3.47 8.36 8.26
C VAL A 50 2.87 6.97 8.05
N GLY A 51 3.21 6.30 6.94
CA GLY A 51 2.76 4.95 6.60
C GLY A 51 3.08 3.91 7.67
N TYR A 52 4.31 3.87 8.16
CA TYR A 52 4.72 2.93 9.20
C TYR A 52 4.25 3.35 10.60
N GLY A 53 4.35 4.64 10.94
CA GLY A 53 3.94 5.17 12.24
C GLY A 53 2.44 4.96 12.49
N LEU A 54 1.61 5.24 11.49
CA LEU A 54 0.17 5.04 11.62
C LEU A 54 -0.25 3.57 11.71
N ARG A 55 0.53 2.60 11.20
CA ARG A 55 0.22 1.18 11.38
C ARG A 55 0.19 0.77 12.86
N LEU A 56 1.09 1.34 13.67
CA LEU A 56 1.11 1.08 15.11
C LEU A 56 -0.17 1.59 15.78
N VAL A 57 -0.57 2.82 15.44
CA VAL A 57 -1.76 3.47 16.00
C VAL A 57 -3.04 2.80 15.51
N SER A 58 -3.15 2.52 14.21
CA SER A 58 -4.32 1.88 13.60
C SER A 58 -4.48 0.43 14.05
N GLY A 59 -3.38 -0.30 14.26
CA GLY A 59 -3.38 -1.64 14.84
C GLY A 59 -3.97 -1.62 16.26
N TYR A 60 -3.44 -0.78 17.14
CA TYR A 60 -3.98 -0.61 18.49
C TYR A 60 -5.48 -0.26 18.49
N PHE A 61 -5.90 0.66 17.62
CA PHE A 61 -7.30 1.06 17.53
C PHE A 61 -8.18 -0.05 16.94
N SER A 62 -7.68 -0.81 15.96
CA SER A 62 -8.37 -1.95 15.37
C SER A 62 -8.64 -3.03 16.40
N ASP A 63 -7.61 -3.39 17.17
CA ASP A 63 -7.74 -4.40 18.22
C ASP A 63 -8.61 -3.91 19.39
N ARG A 64 -8.56 -2.62 19.72
CA ARG A 64 -9.40 -2.08 20.79
C ARG A 64 -10.88 -1.99 20.39
N THR A 65 -11.17 -1.60 19.15
CA THR A 65 -12.54 -1.40 18.68
C THR A 65 -13.18 -2.67 18.10
N GLN A 66 -12.36 -3.64 17.68
CA GLN A 66 -12.81 -4.88 17.04
C GLN A 66 -13.66 -4.62 15.77
N LYS A 67 -13.52 -3.44 15.17
CA LYS A 67 -14.26 -2.98 13.97
C LYS A 67 -13.46 -3.23 12.68
N TYR A 68 -12.87 -4.43 12.56
CA TYR A 68 -11.94 -4.78 11.49
C TYR A 68 -12.46 -4.41 10.08
N TRP A 69 -13.66 -4.84 9.71
CA TRP A 69 -14.25 -4.49 8.40
C TRP A 69 -14.36 -2.99 8.15
N THR A 70 -14.79 -2.21 9.16
CA THR A 70 -14.97 -0.76 8.98
C THR A 70 -13.64 -0.08 8.76
N ILE A 71 -12.63 -0.44 9.56
CA ILE A 71 -11.28 0.12 9.47
C ILE A 71 -10.64 -0.27 8.14
N THR A 72 -10.74 -1.54 7.74
CA THR A 72 -10.23 -2.03 6.46
C THR A 72 -10.90 -1.32 5.28
N ILE A 73 -12.23 -1.17 5.27
CA ILE A 73 -12.94 -0.50 4.18
C ILE A 73 -12.58 0.99 4.12
N MET A 74 -12.54 1.69 5.25
CA MET A 74 -12.14 3.11 5.26
C MET A 74 -10.71 3.29 4.75
N GLY A 75 -9.78 2.43 5.19
CA GLY A 75 -8.40 2.46 4.74
C GLY A 75 -8.26 2.15 3.25
N TYR A 76 -8.93 1.11 2.73
CA TYR A 76 -8.94 0.80 1.29
C TYR A 76 -9.60 1.91 0.47
N ALA A 77 -10.73 2.46 0.91
CA ALA A 77 -11.39 3.55 0.19
C ALA A 77 -10.48 4.78 0.11
N LEU A 78 -9.89 5.20 1.24
CA LEU A 78 -8.94 6.32 1.25
C LEU A 78 -7.74 6.05 0.34
N ASN A 79 -7.14 4.87 0.46
CA ASN A 79 -5.97 4.46 -0.33
C ASN A 79 -6.27 4.45 -1.84
N LEU A 80 -7.34 3.75 -2.24
CA LEU A 80 -7.62 3.43 -3.64
C LEU A 80 -8.28 4.58 -4.40
N PHE A 81 -9.05 5.46 -3.74
CA PHE A 81 -9.61 6.64 -4.41
C PHE A 81 -8.58 7.76 -4.57
N ILE A 82 -7.60 7.88 -3.67
CA ILE A 82 -6.58 8.91 -3.80
C ILE A 82 -5.68 8.68 -5.03
N VAL A 83 -5.38 7.43 -5.37
CA VAL A 83 -4.50 7.12 -6.51
C VAL A 83 -5.03 7.73 -7.82
N PRO A 84 -6.27 7.48 -8.27
CA PRO A 84 -6.82 8.13 -9.46
C PRO A 84 -6.97 9.65 -9.32
N LEU A 85 -7.19 10.16 -8.11
CA LEU A 85 -7.25 11.61 -7.87
C LEU A 85 -5.91 12.31 -8.15
N LEU A 86 -4.77 11.60 -8.10
CA LEU A 86 -3.48 12.16 -8.51
C LEU A 86 -3.49 12.62 -9.97
N ALA A 87 -4.32 12.03 -10.83
CA ALA A 87 -4.49 12.49 -12.21
C ALA A 87 -4.97 13.96 -12.29
N LEU A 88 -5.65 14.44 -11.24
CA LEU A 88 -6.26 15.76 -11.16
C LEU A 88 -5.42 16.74 -10.31
N ALA A 89 -4.23 16.35 -9.86
CA ALA A 89 -3.47 17.13 -8.88
C ALA A 89 -3.09 18.53 -9.40
N GLY A 90 -2.65 18.63 -10.66
CA GLY A 90 -2.34 19.89 -11.35
C GLY A 90 -1.15 20.69 -10.80
N ARG A 91 -0.73 20.43 -9.56
CA ARG A 91 0.39 21.05 -8.85
C ARG A 91 1.03 20.06 -7.88
N TRP A 92 2.34 20.20 -7.66
CA TRP A 92 3.09 19.25 -6.85
C TRP A 92 2.69 19.26 -5.37
N GLU A 93 2.22 20.39 -4.84
CA GLU A 93 1.78 20.50 -3.44
C GLU A 93 0.52 19.64 -3.20
N ILE A 94 -0.42 19.68 -4.15
CA ILE A 94 -1.63 18.86 -4.10
C ILE A 94 -1.25 17.38 -4.25
N ALA A 95 -0.37 17.07 -5.20
CA ALA A 95 0.13 15.70 -5.38
C ALA A 95 0.81 15.17 -4.11
N ALA A 96 1.61 15.98 -3.41
CA ALA A 96 2.26 15.61 -2.15
C ALA A 96 1.25 15.27 -1.04
N ILE A 97 0.20 16.07 -0.88
CA ILE A 97 -0.88 15.80 0.10
C ILE A 97 -1.58 14.49 -0.25
N LEU A 98 -1.89 14.28 -1.53
CA LEU A 98 -2.51 13.04 -2.00
C LEU A 98 -1.60 11.84 -1.74
N ILE A 99 -0.31 11.89 -2.09
CA ILE A 99 0.65 10.80 -1.81
C ILE A 99 0.66 10.44 -0.33
N VAL A 100 0.76 11.44 0.57
CA VAL A 100 0.73 11.17 2.02
C VAL A 100 -0.61 10.56 2.44
N GLY A 101 -1.73 11.10 1.97
CA GLY A 101 -3.07 10.57 2.29
C GLY A 101 -3.29 9.13 1.79
N GLU A 102 -2.73 8.80 0.63
CA GLU A 102 -2.73 7.46 0.07
C GLU A 102 -1.97 6.49 0.99
N ARG A 103 -0.76 6.86 1.45
CA ARG A 103 0.01 6.09 2.45
C ARG A 103 -0.73 5.93 3.78
N MET A 104 -1.42 6.98 4.24
CA MET A 104 -2.28 6.91 5.43
C MET A 104 -3.38 5.86 5.25
N GLY A 105 -4.04 5.82 4.08
CA GLY A 105 -5.04 4.82 3.75
C GLY A 105 -4.49 3.39 3.85
N LYS A 106 -3.32 3.11 3.24
CA LYS A 106 -2.64 1.81 3.34
C LYS A 106 -2.33 1.46 4.81
N ALA A 107 -1.81 2.42 5.57
CA ALA A 107 -1.48 2.24 6.99
C ALA A 107 -2.70 1.90 7.87
N ILE A 108 -3.86 2.50 7.57
CA ILE A 108 -5.11 2.23 8.30
C ILE A 108 -5.63 0.82 8.00
N ARG A 109 -5.61 0.39 6.73
CA ARG A 109 -6.17 -0.92 6.33
C ARG A 109 -5.31 -2.11 6.75
N THR A 110 -3.97 -1.98 6.72
CA THR A 110 -3.06 -3.14 6.79
C THR A 110 -3.22 -3.97 8.07
N PRO A 111 -3.12 -3.40 9.29
CA PRO A 111 -3.22 -4.21 10.51
C PRO A 111 -4.58 -4.92 10.65
N ALA A 112 -5.66 -4.22 10.30
CA ALA A 112 -7.01 -4.78 10.35
C ALA A 112 -7.21 -5.90 9.31
N ARG A 113 -6.66 -5.73 8.09
CA ARG A 113 -6.69 -6.74 7.02
C ARG A 113 -5.88 -7.97 7.39
N ASP A 114 -4.69 -7.79 7.94
CA ASP A 114 -3.80 -8.89 8.31
C ASP A 114 -4.38 -9.71 9.47
N ALA A 115 -5.05 -9.05 10.43
CA ALA A 115 -5.81 -9.72 11.46
C ALA A 115 -6.91 -10.61 10.83
N MET A 116 -7.76 -10.06 9.96
CA MET A 116 -8.81 -10.84 9.27
C MET A 116 -8.25 -11.99 8.43
N LEU A 117 -7.10 -11.80 7.77
CA LEU A 117 -6.43 -12.85 7.01
C LEU A 117 -5.88 -13.97 7.91
N SER A 118 -5.29 -13.62 9.06
CA SER A 118 -4.79 -14.60 10.03
C SER A 118 -5.88 -15.54 10.55
N HIS A 119 -7.10 -15.00 10.66
CA HIS A 119 -8.30 -15.72 11.03
C HIS A 119 -8.80 -16.62 9.88
N ALA A 120 -8.89 -16.07 8.66
CA ALA A 120 -9.31 -16.79 7.47
C ALA A 120 -8.42 -18.01 7.12
N THR A 121 -7.16 -18.00 7.56
CA THR A 121 -6.14 -19.00 7.18
C THR A 121 -5.90 -20.08 8.23
N GLN A 122 -6.64 -20.06 9.35
CA GLN A 122 -6.43 -20.98 10.47
C GLN A 122 -6.66 -22.46 10.11
N SER A 123 -7.62 -22.76 9.23
CA SER A 123 -8.02 -24.15 8.89
C SER A 123 -7.05 -24.91 7.99
N ILE A 124 -6.12 -24.22 7.32
CA ILE A 124 -5.17 -24.81 6.34
C ILE A 124 -3.70 -24.61 6.74
N GLY A 125 -3.46 -24.00 7.90
CA GLY A 125 -2.14 -23.54 8.33
C GLY A 125 -1.88 -22.10 7.89
N ARG A 126 -1.57 -21.25 8.86
CA ARG A 126 -1.33 -19.80 8.65
C ARG A 126 -0.29 -19.54 7.56
N GLY A 127 0.83 -20.27 7.56
CA GLY A 127 1.91 -20.08 6.58
C GLY A 127 1.48 -20.23 5.12
N TRP A 128 0.65 -21.24 4.81
CA TRP A 128 0.18 -21.46 3.43
C TRP A 128 -0.81 -20.37 2.99
N GLY A 129 -1.72 -19.99 3.90
CA GLY A 129 -2.67 -18.92 3.64
C GLY A 129 -2.05 -17.54 3.45
N PHE A 130 -1.07 -17.19 4.28
CA PHE A 130 -0.28 -15.97 4.11
C PHE A 130 0.59 -16.03 2.84
N GLY A 131 1.17 -17.19 2.51
CA GLY A 131 1.94 -17.38 1.28
C GLY A 131 1.12 -17.19 0.01
N PHE A 132 -0.12 -17.72 -0.03
CA PHE A 132 -1.04 -17.48 -1.15
C PHE A 132 -1.41 -16.00 -1.28
N HIS A 133 -1.73 -15.36 -0.14
CA HIS A 133 -2.04 -13.93 -0.11
C HIS A 133 -0.86 -13.09 -0.62
N GLU A 134 0.36 -13.38 -0.15
CA GLU A 134 1.57 -12.70 -0.59
C GLU A 134 1.83 -12.91 -2.08
N ALA A 135 1.59 -14.11 -2.62
CA ALA A 135 1.72 -14.35 -4.06
C ALA A 135 0.74 -13.47 -4.88
N MET A 136 -0.51 -13.32 -4.43
CA MET A 136 -1.48 -12.42 -5.06
C MET A 136 -1.06 -10.95 -4.96
N ASP A 137 -0.50 -10.56 -3.82
CA ASP A 137 0.05 -9.22 -3.57
C ASP A 137 1.19 -8.90 -4.55
N GLN A 138 2.16 -9.80 -4.69
CA GLN A 138 3.30 -9.65 -5.61
C GLN A 138 2.88 -9.61 -7.08
N ILE A 139 1.87 -10.40 -7.47
CA ILE A 139 1.28 -10.29 -8.82
C ILE A 139 0.72 -8.89 -9.05
N GLY A 140 -0.01 -8.34 -8.08
CA GLY A 140 -0.47 -6.95 -8.11
C GLY A 140 0.67 -5.96 -8.24
N ALA A 141 1.67 -6.07 -7.36
CA ALA A 141 2.83 -5.19 -7.29
C ALA A 141 3.64 -5.14 -8.59
N VAL A 142 3.70 -6.24 -9.35
CA VAL A 142 4.37 -6.27 -10.66
C VAL A 142 3.46 -5.78 -11.78
N THR A 143 2.19 -6.20 -11.78
CA THR A 143 1.25 -5.85 -12.87
C THR A 143 0.87 -4.37 -12.88
N GLY A 144 0.82 -3.71 -11.73
CA GLY A 144 0.52 -2.28 -11.62
C GLY A 144 1.48 -1.39 -12.42
N PRO A 145 2.79 -1.40 -12.10
CA PRO A 145 3.81 -0.68 -12.86
C PRO A 145 3.83 -1.05 -14.34
N LEU A 146 3.60 -2.31 -14.70
CA LEU A 146 3.53 -2.74 -16.11
C LEU A 146 2.34 -2.10 -16.86
N ILE A 147 1.17 -2.00 -16.22
CA ILE A 147 0.01 -1.30 -16.80
C ILE A 147 0.36 0.17 -17.05
N VAL A 148 0.96 0.84 -16.06
CA VAL A 148 1.32 2.26 -16.18
C VAL A 148 2.40 2.48 -17.24
N ALA A 149 3.43 1.63 -17.28
CA ALA A 149 4.45 1.66 -18.30
C ALA A 149 3.86 1.46 -19.71
N ALA A 150 2.90 0.55 -19.87
CA ALA A 150 2.21 0.34 -21.14
C ALA A 150 1.42 1.59 -21.56
N ILE A 151 0.72 2.25 -20.64
CA ILE A 151 0.02 3.52 -20.93
C ILE A 151 1.00 4.58 -21.44
N LEU A 152 2.15 4.77 -20.77
CA LEU A 152 3.16 5.73 -21.20
C LEU A 152 3.79 5.33 -22.55
N TYR A 153 3.98 4.03 -22.80
CA TYR A 153 4.50 3.52 -24.07
C TYR A 153 3.59 3.84 -25.24
N PHE A 154 2.27 3.65 -25.07
CA PHE A 154 1.26 3.98 -26.07
C PHE A 154 0.86 5.47 -26.10
N LYS A 155 1.80 6.37 -25.78
CA LYS A 155 1.65 7.83 -25.83
C LYS A 155 0.61 8.42 -24.86
N GLY A 156 0.25 7.67 -23.82
CA GLY A 156 -0.44 8.22 -22.65
C GLY A 156 0.46 9.17 -21.86
N ASN A 157 -0.16 9.95 -20.97
CA ASN A 157 0.53 10.82 -20.02
C ASN A 157 0.37 10.28 -18.58
N TYR A 158 1.07 10.89 -17.62
CA TYR A 158 0.98 10.48 -16.22
C TYR A 158 -0.45 10.54 -15.66
N GLN A 159 -1.24 11.54 -16.07
CA GLN A 159 -2.64 11.65 -15.64
C GLN A 159 -3.47 10.45 -16.11
N THR A 160 -3.29 9.99 -17.35
CA THR A 160 -3.90 8.75 -17.84
C THR A 160 -3.35 7.52 -17.12
N GLY A 161 -2.07 7.53 -16.74
CA GLY A 161 -1.44 6.47 -15.92
C GLY A 161 -2.05 6.34 -14.53
N PHE A 162 -2.31 7.45 -13.83
CA PHE A 162 -3.06 7.42 -12.56
C PHE A 162 -4.54 7.09 -12.78
N GLY A 163 -5.15 7.66 -13.82
CA GLY A 163 -6.57 7.48 -14.11
C GLY A 163 -6.96 6.03 -14.42
N ILE A 164 -6.12 5.29 -15.16
CA ILE A 164 -6.42 3.88 -15.49
C ILE A 164 -6.45 2.98 -14.26
N LEU A 165 -5.71 3.34 -13.21
CA LEU A 165 -5.66 2.60 -11.95
C LEU A 165 -6.98 2.69 -11.16
N LEU A 166 -7.93 3.53 -11.60
CA LEU A 166 -9.30 3.49 -11.10
C LEU A 166 -9.98 2.14 -11.37
N ILE A 167 -9.65 1.48 -12.48
CA ILE A 167 -10.24 0.18 -12.84
C ILE A 167 -9.90 -0.89 -11.78
N PRO A 168 -8.60 -1.20 -11.50
CA PRO A 168 -8.26 -2.14 -10.43
C PRO A 168 -8.72 -1.65 -9.06
N ALA A 169 -8.70 -0.35 -8.77
CA ALA A 169 -9.25 0.19 -7.53
C ALA A 169 -10.73 -0.18 -7.31
N LEU A 170 -11.57 -0.04 -8.34
CA LEU A 170 -12.98 -0.41 -8.28
C LEU A 170 -13.18 -1.92 -8.13
N PHE A 171 -12.36 -2.74 -8.79
CA PHE A 171 -12.39 -4.19 -8.58
C PHE A 171 -12.04 -4.56 -7.14
N ALA A 172 -10.97 -3.99 -6.58
CA ALA A 172 -10.57 -4.23 -5.19
C ALA A 172 -11.71 -3.86 -4.23
N LEU A 173 -12.32 -2.67 -4.39
CA LEU A 173 -13.42 -2.23 -3.53
C LEU A 173 -14.68 -3.08 -3.70
N GLY A 174 -15.05 -3.45 -4.93
CA GLY A 174 -16.21 -4.30 -5.20
C GLY A 174 -16.06 -5.69 -4.57
N ILE A 175 -14.88 -6.30 -4.70
CA ILE A 175 -14.57 -7.59 -4.08
C ILE A 175 -14.53 -7.47 -2.56
N LEU A 176 -13.96 -6.39 -2.02
CA LEU A 176 -13.91 -6.13 -0.58
C LEU A 176 -15.33 -6.01 0.02
N LEU A 177 -16.22 -5.27 -0.64
CA LEU A 177 -17.62 -5.15 -0.22
C LEU A 177 -18.35 -6.49 -0.33
N THR A 178 -18.09 -7.27 -1.38
CA THR A 178 -18.63 -8.62 -1.54
C THR A 178 -18.14 -9.54 -0.40
N ALA A 179 -16.85 -9.48 -0.05
CA ALA A 179 -16.27 -10.23 1.05
C ALA A 179 -16.90 -9.85 2.39
N ARG A 180 -17.16 -8.56 2.63
CA ARG A 180 -17.89 -8.09 3.82
C ARG A 180 -19.31 -8.66 3.89
N ILE A 181 -20.03 -8.67 2.76
CA ILE A 181 -21.41 -9.16 2.71
C ILE A 181 -21.47 -10.67 2.97
N LEU A 182 -20.55 -11.43 2.36
CA LEU A 182 -20.48 -12.88 2.51
C LEU A 182 -19.93 -13.33 3.88
N TYR A 183 -19.07 -12.51 4.49
CA TYR A 183 -18.39 -12.82 5.76
C TYR A 183 -18.51 -11.66 6.77
N PRO A 184 -19.73 -11.31 7.23
CA PRO A 184 -19.99 -10.08 7.98
C PRO A 184 -19.44 -10.07 9.42
N ARG A 185 -19.09 -11.24 9.97
CA ARG A 185 -18.64 -11.39 11.36
C ARG A 185 -17.20 -11.92 11.43
N PRO A 186 -16.19 -11.04 11.44
CA PRO A 186 -14.81 -11.42 11.74
C PRO A 186 -14.65 -12.02 13.14
N ARG A 187 -15.51 -11.59 14.09
CA ARG A 187 -15.52 -12.06 15.48
C ARG A 187 -15.83 -13.55 15.64
N ASP A 188 -16.53 -14.16 14.69
CA ASP A 188 -16.80 -15.60 14.71
C ASP A 188 -15.55 -16.43 14.31
N LEU A 189 -14.44 -15.74 13.99
CA LEU A 189 -13.15 -16.33 13.64
C LEU A 189 -12.08 -16.12 14.75
N GLU A 190 -12.46 -15.52 15.89
CA GLU A 190 -11.58 -15.35 17.04
C GLU A 190 -11.33 -16.69 17.74
N VAL A 191 -10.06 -17.00 18.01
CA VAL A 191 -9.67 -17.94 19.06
C VAL A 191 -8.99 -17.14 20.16
N ASN A 192 -9.34 -17.46 21.41
CA ASN A 192 -8.72 -16.92 22.62
C ASN A 192 -7.22 -16.70 22.42
N ASN A 193 -6.81 -15.43 22.33
CA ASN A 193 -5.40 -15.09 22.31
C ASN A 193 -4.79 -15.50 23.67
N PRO A 194 -3.79 -16.39 23.71
CA PRO A 194 -3.05 -16.62 24.93
C PRO A 194 -2.43 -15.28 25.34
N LYS A 195 -2.61 -14.88 26.61
CA LYS A 195 -1.98 -13.68 27.15
C LYS A 195 -0.46 -13.87 27.10
N ILE A 196 0.18 -13.37 26.05
CA ILE A 196 1.64 -13.37 25.95
C ILE A 196 2.15 -12.38 27.00
N GLN A 197 2.77 -12.90 28.06
CA GLN A 197 3.49 -12.07 29.02
C GLN A 197 4.79 -11.58 28.37
N THR A 198 4.86 -10.29 28.07
CA THR A 198 6.06 -9.67 27.50
C THR A 198 6.99 -9.26 28.64
N LYS A 199 8.17 -9.90 28.75
CA LYS A 199 9.21 -9.56 29.74
C LYS A 199 10.14 -8.43 29.25
N GLY A 200 9.57 -7.41 28.62
CA GLY A 200 10.34 -6.34 27.96
C GLY A 200 11.12 -6.83 26.73
N LEU A 201 11.86 -5.91 26.10
CA LEU A 201 12.64 -6.17 24.90
C LEU A 201 14.12 -6.35 25.29
N HIS A 202 14.74 -7.43 24.83
CA HIS A 202 16.14 -7.76 25.14
C HIS A 202 17.11 -6.72 24.54
N GLN A 203 18.30 -6.53 25.10
CA GLN A 203 19.27 -5.54 24.58
C GLN A 203 19.63 -5.76 23.10
N ALA A 204 19.65 -7.01 22.66
CA ALA A 204 19.84 -7.38 21.25
C ALA A 204 18.78 -6.74 20.33
N PHE A 205 17.53 -6.58 20.79
CA PHE A 205 16.49 -5.88 20.03
C PHE A 205 16.86 -4.41 19.80
N TRP A 206 17.38 -3.71 20.82
CA TRP A 206 17.75 -2.31 20.70
C TRP A 206 18.97 -2.09 19.81
N LEU A 207 19.97 -2.98 19.89
CA LEU A 207 21.11 -2.98 18.99
C LEU A 207 20.69 -3.26 17.54
N TYR A 208 19.80 -4.24 17.34
CA TYR A 208 19.22 -4.52 16.03
C TYR A 208 18.43 -3.32 15.49
N LEU A 209 17.59 -2.69 16.32
CA LEU A 209 16.83 -1.51 15.97
C LEU A 209 17.73 -0.32 15.58
N ALA A 210 18.82 -0.10 16.33
CA ALA A 210 19.80 0.93 16.00
C ALA A 210 20.49 0.65 14.65
N ALA A 211 20.91 -0.60 14.41
CA ALA A 211 21.52 -1.02 13.15
C ALA A 211 20.56 -0.83 11.96
N VAL A 212 19.31 -1.29 12.09
CA VAL A 212 18.28 -1.11 11.07
C VAL A 212 17.99 0.39 10.85
N GLY A 213 17.98 1.19 11.92
CA GLY A 213 17.80 2.64 11.84
C GLY A 213 18.92 3.33 11.05
N MET A 214 20.18 2.93 11.27
CA MET A 214 21.31 3.45 10.49
C MET A 214 21.24 3.05 9.02
N VAL A 215 20.86 1.80 8.72
CA VAL A 215 20.66 1.34 7.33
C VAL A 215 19.54 2.15 6.66
N ALA A 216 18.42 2.34 7.36
CA ALA A 216 17.30 3.12 6.85
C ALA A 216 17.68 4.60 6.60
N ALA A 217 18.52 5.19 7.44
CA ALA A 217 19.01 6.57 7.25
C ALA A 217 19.84 6.76 5.96
N GLY A 218 20.48 5.70 5.46
CA GLY A 218 21.24 5.72 4.21
C GLY A 218 20.43 5.29 2.97
N TYR A 219 19.15 4.91 3.12
CA TYR A 219 18.34 4.36 2.04
C TYR A 219 17.76 5.48 1.15
N ALA A 220 17.94 5.35 -0.17
CA ALA A 220 17.34 6.26 -1.14
C ALA A 220 16.03 5.67 -1.69
N ASP A 221 14.93 6.38 -1.45
CA ASP A 221 13.61 5.98 -1.92
C ASP A 221 13.51 5.97 -3.44
N PHE A 222 12.81 4.97 -3.99
CA PHE A 222 12.65 4.81 -5.44
C PHE A 222 12.14 6.07 -6.17
N PRO A 223 11.11 6.80 -5.67
CA PRO A 223 10.68 8.05 -6.32
C PRO A 223 11.79 9.09 -6.50
N LEU A 224 12.75 9.18 -5.57
CA LEU A 224 13.90 10.09 -5.69
C LEU A 224 14.85 9.62 -6.80
N ILE A 225 15.06 8.32 -6.92
CA ILE A 225 15.87 7.70 -7.98
C ILE A 225 15.19 7.93 -9.34
N ALA A 226 13.89 7.65 -9.43
CA ALA A 226 13.09 7.82 -10.64
C ALA A 226 13.03 9.29 -11.09
N TYR A 227 12.92 10.23 -10.15
CA TYR A 227 13.07 11.67 -10.40
C TYR A 227 14.43 11.99 -11.05
N HIS A 228 15.53 11.42 -10.52
CA HIS A 228 16.86 11.68 -11.04
C HIS A 228 17.02 11.14 -12.48
N PHE A 229 16.53 9.93 -12.74
CA PHE A 229 16.53 9.36 -14.09
C PHE A 229 15.77 10.23 -15.09
N LYS A 230 14.60 10.75 -14.69
CA LYS A 230 13.82 11.70 -15.50
C LYS A 230 14.57 13.00 -15.76
N ARG A 231 15.19 13.59 -14.72
CA ARG A 231 15.85 14.90 -14.81
C ARG A 231 17.11 14.88 -15.67
N VAL A 232 17.89 13.80 -15.60
CA VAL A 232 19.15 13.64 -16.35
C VAL A 232 18.92 12.99 -17.73
N ALA A 233 17.66 12.65 -18.07
CA ALA A 233 17.28 11.98 -19.31
C ALA A 233 18.08 10.67 -19.56
N LEU A 234 18.40 9.95 -18.49
CA LEU A 234 19.22 8.72 -18.52
C LEU A 234 18.48 7.54 -19.18
N ALA A 235 17.15 7.57 -19.17
CA ALA A 235 16.31 6.59 -19.84
C ALA A 235 14.99 7.25 -20.29
N PRO A 236 14.34 6.73 -21.35
CA PRO A 236 12.98 7.13 -21.68
C PRO A 236 12.02 6.89 -20.51
N ASP A 237 10.99 7.71 -20.36
CA ASP A 237 9.97 7.58 -19.30
C ASP A 237 9.33 6.19 -19.26
N THR A 238 9.27 5.51 -20.41
CA THR A 238 8.72 4.17 -20.58
C THR A 238 9.58 3.07 -19.97
N TRP A 239 10.85 3.36 -19.66
CA TRP A 239 11.84 2.42 -19.14
C TRP A 239 12.18 2.66 -17.67
N ILE A 240 11.58 3.69 -17.06
CA ILE A 240 11.70 3.97 -15.63
C ILE A 240 10.37 3.49 -15.01
N PRO A 241 10.25 2.19 -14.69
CA PRO A 241 8.99 1.59 -14.28
C PRO A 241 8.40 2.31 -13.08
#